data_AF-A0A9D5YVC5-F1
#
_entry.id   AF-A0A9D5YVC5-F1
#
_cell.length_a   1.000
_cell.length_b   1.000
_cell.length_c   1.000
_cell.angle_alpha   90.00
_cell.angle_beta   90.00
_cell.angle_gamma   90.00
#
_symmetry.space_group_name_H-M   'P 1'
#
loop_
_entity.id
_entity.type
_entity.pdbx_description
1 polymer ?
#
loop_
_entity_poly.entity_id
_entity_poly.type
_entity_poly.pdbx_seq_one_letter_code
_entity_poly.pdbx_strand_id
1 'polypeptide(L)'
;MTVLRLNCFSVISTAGRNLVLCGVRLPAAALLVVWLAPAWVQVSQSDLSQVLRLKAQGQIPAAYSLVQNRLAQPNLPTAERMQWQEQLALLLTQMGRHAEAREAMQKIGELPGFAESAYAHRVPSFLADSFLAEGQRDAAVAALLRALEAIPSASRSRPEALELRAKLASMRFSTGDYVRAASELLELMDHPELPRRDNAARMLIQLYAVEVLTDAH
;
A
#
# COMPACT_ATOMS: atom_id res chain seq x y z
N MET A 1 -15.20 50.92 20.78
CA MET A 1 -14.89 49.47 20.93
C MET A 1 -16.12 48.69 20.51
N THR A 2 -16.08 48.06 19.33
CA THR A 2 -17.21 47.27 18.82
C THR A 2 -16.96 45.80 19.13
N VAL A 3 -17.80 45.22 19.99
CA VAL A 3 -17.69 43.81 20.39
C VAL A 3 -18.41 42.95 19.35
N LEU A 4 -17.66 42.23 18.52
CA LEU A 4 -18.20 41.24 17.58
C LEU A 4 -18.55 39.95 18.34
N ARG A 5 -19.84 39.62 18.40
CA ARG A 5 -20.32 38.32 18.91
C ARG A 5 -20.34 37.30 17.77
N LEU A 6 -19.55 36.24 17.89
CA LEU A 6 -19.64 35.05 17.04
C LEU A 6 -20.81 34.18 17.51
N ASN A 7 -21.82 34.02 16.66
CA ASN A 7 -22.90 33.07 16.86
C ASN A 7 -22.67 31.87 15.94
N CYS A 8 -22.30 30.72 16.50
CA CYS A 8 -22.20 29.47 15.74
C CYS A 8 -23.60 28.88 15.52
N PHE A 9 -23.97 28.64 14.27
CA PHE A 9 -25.24 27.99 13.91
C PHE A 9 -24.98 26.62 13.27
N SER A 10 -25.59 25.60 13.87
CA SER A 10 -25.89 24.24 13.36
C SER A 10 -24.75 23.42 12.71
N VAL A 11 -24.60 22.19 13.21
CA VAL A 11 -23.81 21.13 12.58
C VAL A 11 -24.68 20.42 11.54
N ILE A 12 -24.27 20.44 10.27
CA ILE A 12 -24.89 19.61 9.23
C ILE A 12 -23.97 18.40 9.04
N SER A 13 -24.50 17.20 9.27
CA SER A 13 -23.80 15.95 9.06
C SER A 13 -24.28 15.33 7.75
N THR A 14 -23.40 15.26 6.76
CA THR A 14 -23.64 14.51 5.51
C THR A 14 -22.41 13.65 5.23
N ALA A 15 -22.63 12.33 5.10
CA ALA A 15 -21.61 11.33 4.76
C ALA A 15 -20.39 11.26 5.71
N GLY A 16 -20.62 11.19 7.03
CA GLY A 16 -19.56 10.95 8.02
C GLY A 16 -18.59 12.12 8.23
N ARG A 17 -18.87 13.29 7.63
CA ARG A 17 -18.13 14.53 7.86
C ARG A 17 -19.02 15.52 8.60
N ASN A 18 -18.59 15.91 9.79
CA ASN A 18 -19.23 16.99 10.54
C ASN A 18 -18.75 18.32 9.98
N LEU A 19 -19.64 19.08 9.35
CA LEU A 19 -19.38 20.42 8.85
C LEU A 19 -19.89 21.43 9.88
N VAL A 20 -18.98 22.24 10.41
CA VAL A 20 -19.30 23.36 11.31
C VAL A 20 -19.18 24.64 10.50
N LEU A 21 -20.31 25.30 10.25
CA LEU A 21 -20.35 26.59 9.57
C LEU A 21 -20.38 27.71 10.61
N CYS A 22 -19.24 28.40 10.78
CA CYS A 22 -19.18 29.63 11.57
C CYS A 22 -19.46 30.83 10.66
N GLY A 23 -20.66 31.39 10.75
CA GLY A 23 -21.04 32.60 10.01
C GLY A 23 -20.93 33.85 10.88
N VAL A 24 -20.18 34.86 10.43
CA VAL A 24 -20.23 36.22 10.99
C VAL A 24 -21.29 37.01 10.21
N ARG A 25 -22.35 37.47 10.88
CA ARG A 25 -23.34 38.37 10.23
C ARG A 25 -22.70 39.74 10.03
N LEU A 26 -22.25 40.02 8.81
CA LEU A 26 -21.91 41.37 8.37
C LEU A 26 -23.13 42.03 7.72
N PRO A 27 -23.34 43.34 7.90
CA PRO A 27 -24.39 44.08 7.21
C PRO A 27 -24.08 44.14 5.70
N ALA A 28 -24.99 43.53 4.91
CA ALA A 28 -25.23 43.74 3.48
C ALA A 28 -24.02 44.12 2.59
N ALA A 29 -23.04 43.24 2.46
CA ALA A 29 -22.30 42.93 1.22
C ALA A 29 -21.10 42.03 1.60
N ALA A 30 -20.87 40.97 0.82
CA ALA A 30 -19.84 39.94 1.03
C ALA A 30 -20.12 38.94 2.16
N LEU A 31 -20.81 37.85 1.81
CA LEU A 31 -20.73 36.57 2.52
C LEU A 31 -19.33 35.99 2.30
N LEU A 32 -18.42 36.26 3.23
CA LEU A 32 -17.09 35.65 3.25
C LEU A 32 -17.21 34.29 3.93
N VAL A 33 -17.41 33.23 3.14
CA VAL A 33 -17.40 31.85 3.64
C VAL A 33 -15.95 31.47 3.92
N VAL A 34 -15.50 31.70 5.15
CA VAL A 34 -14.21 31.19 5.61
C VAL A 34 -14.37 29.69 5.86
N TRP A 35 -13.87 28.88 4.93
CA TRP A 35 -13.70 27.45 5.15
C TRP A 35 -12.61 27.26 6.20
N LEU A 36 -13.00 27.25 7.48
CA LEU A 36 -12.15 26.72 8.54
C LEU A 36 -12.14 25.19 8.39
N ALA A 37 -11.28 24.70 7.50
CA ALA A 37 -10.89 23.30 7.56
C ALA A 37 -10.32 23.05 8.96
N PRO A 38 -10.74 22.00 9.68
CA PRO A 38 -10.18 21.70 10.99
C PRO A 38 -8.65 21.57 10.85
N ALA A 39 -7.90 22.38 11.61
CA ALA A 39 -6.43 22.51 11.53
C ALA A 39 -5.66 21.18 11.65
N TRP A 40 -6.33 20.11 12.07
CA TRP A 40 -5.82 18.76 12.24
C TRP A 40 -5.62 18.04 10.89
N VAL A 41 -6.28 18.46 9.80
CA VAL A 41 -6.21 17.79 8.50
C VAL A 41 -4.99 18.24 7.66
N GLN A 42 -4.41 19.42 7.93
CA GLN A 42 -3.21 19.87 7.21
C GLN A 42 -1.90 19.25 7.74
N VAL A 43 -1.89 18.70 8.95
CA VAL A 43 -0.67 18.24 9.63
C VAL A 43 -0.21 16.84 9.18
N SER A 44 -1.06 16.01 8.57
CA SER A 44 -0.65 14.64 8.18
C SER A 44 0.14 14.57 6.86
N GLN A 45 -0.13 15.46 5.90
CA GLN A 45 0.59 15.48 4.62
C GLN A 45 2.00 16.10 4.74
N SER A 46 2.22 17.01 5.69
CA SER A 46 3.53 17.63 5.91
C SER A 46 4.55 16.60 6.39
N ASP A 47 4.14 15.72 7.30
CA ASP A 47 5.03 14.77 7.97
C ASP A 47 5.43 13.63 7.01
N LEU A 48 4.49 13.11 6.22
CA LEU A 48 4.80 12.10 5.20
C LEU A 48 5.75 12.66 4.14
N SER A 49 5.50 13.89 3.68
CA SER A 49 6.39 14.58 2.75
C SER A 49 7.79 14.78 3.34
N GLN A 50 7.88 14.99 4.66
CA GLN A 50 9.16 15.04 5.36
C GLN A 50 9.86 13.67 5.38
N VAL A 51 9.16 12.56 5.66
CA VAL A 51 9.73 11.21 5.54
C VAL A 51 10.28 10.96 4.14
N LEU A 52 9.52 11.27 3.10
CA LEU A 52 9.97 11.06 1.72
C LEU A 52 11.21 11.89 1.38
N ARG A 53 11.28 13.14 1.85
CA ARG A 53 12.48 13.98 1.69
C ARG A 53 13.69 13.39 2.42
N LEU A 54 13.53 12.96 3.67
CA LEU A 54 14.61 12.34 4.45
C LEU A 54 15.12 11.06 3.77
N LYS A 55 14.21 10.23 3.25
CA LYS A 55 14.57 9.04 2.46
C LYS A 55 15.36 9.39 1.20
N ALA A 56 14.93 10.39 0.45
CA ALA A 56 15.62 10.85 -0.76
C ALA A 56 17.04 11.39 -0.46
N GLN A 57 17.25 11.92 0.75
CA GLN A 57 18.56 12.38 1.23
C GLN A 57 19.42 11.27 1.85
N GLY A 58 18.95 10.02 1.85
CA GLY A 58 19.64 8.89 2.51
C GLY A 58 19.61 8.95 4.04
N GLN A 59 18.82 9.85 4.64
CA GLN A 59 18.69 10.02 6.08
C GLN A 59 17.69 9.02 6.68
N ILE A 60 17.93 7.73 6.43
CA ILE A 60 17.04 6.62 6.85
C ILE A 60 16.80 6.59 8.37
N PRO A 61 17.81 6.79 9.25
CA PRO A 61 17.56 6.81 10.69
C PRO A 61 16.65 7.96 11.15
N ALA A 62 16.78 9.15 10.53
CA ALA A 62 15.93 10.29 10.86
C ALA A 62 14.48 10.06 10.41
N ALA A 63 14.29 9.50 9.21
CA ALA A 63 12.98 9.11 8.71
C ALA A 63 12.32 8.08 9.63
N TYR A 64 13.08 7.08 10.09
CA TYR A 64 12.62 6.05 11.02
C TYR A 64 12.15 6.63 12.36
N SER A 65 12.96 7.49 12.99
CA SER A 65 12.58 8.14 14.25
C SER A 65 11.31 8.99 14.12
N LEU A 66 11.14 9.68 12.99
CA LEU A 66 9.94 10.48 12.73
C LEU A 66 8.68 9.58 12.62
N VAL A 67 8.77 8.46 11.91
CA VAL A 67 7.67 7.48 11.81
C VAL A 67 7.33 6.88 13.18
N GLN A 68 8.34 6.50 13.98
CA GLN A 68 8.11 5.96 15.32
C GLN A 68 7.42 6.97 16.24
N ASN A 69 7.88 8.22 16.24
CA ASN A 69 7.27 9.29 17.04
C ASN A 69 5.81 9.52 16.66
N ARG A 70 5.47 9.41 15.38
CA ARG A 70 4.08 9.53 14.91
C ARG A 70 3.23 8.35 15.36
N LEU A 71 3.73 7.12 15.24
CA LEU A 71 3.02 5.90 15.66
C LEU A 71 2.82 5.82 17.18
N ALA A 72 3.69 6.45 17.97
CA ALA A 72 3.57 6.56 19.42
C ALA A 72 2.39 7.43 19.88
N GLN A 73 1.77 8.20 18.98
CA GLN A 73 0.59 9.00 19.34
C GLN A 73 -0.62 8.08 19.58
N PRO A 74 -1.28 8.16 20.76
CA PRO A 74 -2.34 7.23 21.13
C PRO A 74 -3.58 7.37 20.25
N ASN A 75 -3.92 8.60 19.85
CA ASN A 75 -5.16 8.93 19.15
C ASN A 75 -4.99 9.06 17.62
N LEU A 76 -4.02 8.34 17.05
CA LEU A 76 -3.79 8.34 15.61
C LEU A 76 -4.96 7.65 14.89
N PRO A 77 -5.64 8.29 13.92
CA PRO A 77 -6.74 7.69 13.16
C PRO A 77 -6.30 6.39 12.50
N THR A 78 -7.18 5.39 12.43
CA THR A 78 -6.84 4.04 11.93
C THR A 78 -6.23 4.06 10.53
N ALA A 79 -6.82 4.79 9.59
CA ALA A 79 -6.29 4.92 8.23
C ALA A 79 -4.89 5.54 8.20
N GLU A 80 -4.64 6.54 9.06
CA GLU A 80 -3.33 7.16 9.18
C GLU A 80 -2.33 6.19 9.83
N ARG A 81 -2.76 5.44 10.84
CA ARG A 81 -1.94 4.42 11.50
C ARG A 81 -1.52 3.32 10.52
N MET A 82 -2.42 2.84 9.64
CA MET A 82 -2.08 1.89 8.57
C MET A 82 -0.98 2.46 7.66
N GLN A 83 -1.14 3.72 7.21
CA GLN A 83 -0.16 4.38 6.36
C GLN A 83 1.21 4.52 7.03
N TRP A 84 1.25 4.92 8.31
CA TRP A 84 2.51 5.06 9.05
C TRP A 84 3.18 3.72 9.34
N GLN A 85 2.40 2.66 9.60
CA GLN A 85 2.93 1.30 9.72
C GLN A 85 3.52 0.79 8.40
N GLU A 86 2.90 1.11 7.26
CA GLU A 86 3.47 0.79 5.94
C GLU A 86 4.82 1.49 5.75
N GLN A 87 4.90 2.78 6.08
CA GLN A 87 6.18 3.51 6.00
C GLN A 87 7.25 2.93 6.93
N LEU A 88 6.87 2.51 8.14
CA LEU A 88 7.78 1.84 9.07
C LEU A 88 8.32 0.54 8.46
N ALA A 89 7.44 -0.30 7.91
CA ALA A 89 7.82 -1.55 7.26
C ALA A 89 8.78 -1.31 6.09
N LEU A 90 8.50 -0.32 5.23
CA LEU A 90 9.38 0.04 4.11
C LEU A 90 10.77 0.49 4.57
N LEU A 91 10.86 1.30 5.64
CA LEU A 91 12.14 1.75 6.20
C LEU A 91 12.92 0.58 6.82
N LEU A 92 12.24 -0.31 7.55
CA LEU A 92 12.85 -1.51 8.13
C LEU A 92 13.43 -2.42 7.06
N THR A 93 12.72 -2.64 5.95
CA THR A 93 13.24 -3.37 4.79
C THR A 93 14.47 -2.70 4.18
N GLN A 94 14.49 -1.37 4.05
CA GLN A 94 15.67 -0.64 3.56
C GLN A 94 16.89 -0.78 4.48
N MET A 95 16.68 -1.01 5.77
CA MET A 95 17.74 -1.30 6.74
C MET A 95 18.10 -2.79 6.83
N GLY A 96 17.51 -3.66 6.01
CA GLY A 96 17.70 -5.12 6.06
C GLY A 96 17.03 -5.81 7.25
N ARG A 97 16.20 -5.09 8.02
CA ARG A 97 15.49 -5.58 9.22
C ARG A 97 14.16 -6.22 8.82
N HIS A 98 14.23 -7.27 8.01
CA HIS A 98 13.07 -7.90 7.37
C HIS A 98 12.07 -8.50 8.36
N ALA A 99 12.52 -9.13 9.44
CA ALA A 99 11.62 -9.65 10.48
C ALA A 99 10.74 -8.56 11.11
N GLU A 100 11.35 -7.44 11.52
CA GLU A 100 10.62 -6.31 12.09
C GLU A 100 9.73 -5.63 11.05
N ALA A 101 10.16 -5.59 9.79
CA ALA A 101 9.32 -5.09 8.70
C ALA A 101 8.03 -5.91 8.55
N ARG A 102 8.11 -7.24 8.70
CA ARG A 102 6.92 -8.11 8.71
C ARG A 102 6.02 -7.83 9.89
N GLU A 103 6.58 -7.68 11.09
CA GLU A 103 5.78 -7.35 12.28
C GLU A 103 5.03 -6.03 12.10
N ALA A 104 5.69 -4.99 11.58
CA ALA A 104 5.05 -3.71 11.29
C ALA A 104 3.90 -3.87 10.27
N MET A 105 4.09 -4.71 9.24
CA MET A 105 3.07 -4.96 8.23
C MET A 105 1.92 -5.84 8.75
N GLN A 106 2.19 -6.80 9.64
CA GLN A 106 1.18 -7.63 10.32
C GLN A 106 0.28 -6.78 11.21
N LYS A 107 0.83 -5.79 11.90
CA LYS A 107 0.04 -4.82 12.69
C LYS A 107 -0.98 -4.07 11.83
N ILE A 108 -0.76 -3.89 10.52
CA ILE A 108 -1.78 -3.32 9.62
C ILE A 108 -2.97 -4.26 9.50
N GLY A 109 -2.71 -5.57 9.39
CA GLY A 109 -3.74 -6.61 9.31
C GLY A 109 -4.63 -6.73 10.54
N GLU A 110 -4.16 -6.26 11.69
CA GLU A 110 -4.87 -6.24 12.96
C GLU A 110 -5.76 -5.00 13.15
N LEU A 111 -5.60 -3.97 12.29
CA LEU A 111 -6.32 -2.71 12.44
C LEU A 111 -7.77 -2.80 11.93
N PRO A 112 -8.73 -2.10 12.57
CA PRO A 112 -10.12 -2.07 12.12
C PRO A 112 -10.26 -1.59 10.67
N GLY A 113 -11.09 -2.28 9.88
CA GLY A 113 -11.33 -1.94 8.47
C GLY A 113 -10.23 -2.37 7.50
N PHE A 114 -9.27 -3.20 7.95
CA PHE A 114 -8.19 -3.69 7.10
C PHE A 114 -8.71 -4.46 5.88
N ALA A 115 -9.67 -5.37 6.08
CA ALA A 115 -10.17 -6.25 5.02
C ALA A 115 -10.81 -5.48 3.86
N GLU A 116 -11.44 -4.34 4.15
CA GLU A 116 -12.09 -3.47 3.17
C GLU A 116 -11.13 -2.39 2.63
N SER A 117 -9.94 -2.26 3.20
CA SER A 117 -8.98 -1.24 2.81
C SER A 117 -8.20 -1.62 1.56
N ALA A 118 -7.61 -0.61 0.90
CA ALA A 118 -6.64 -0.84 -0.17
C ALA A 118 -5.38 -1.62 0.29
N TYR A 119 -5.18 -1.81 1.60
CA TYR A 119 -4.07 -2.58 2.16
C TYR A 119 -4.28 -4.09 2.12
N ALA A 120 -5.50 -4.58 1.91
CA ALA A 120 -5.84 -6.00 1.98
C ALA A 120 -4.97 -6.87 1.05
N HIS A 121 -4.65 -6.40 -0.15
CA HIS A 121 -3.74 -7.09 -1.08
C HIS A 121 -2.28 -6.63 -0.96
N ARG A 122 -2.03 -5.40 -0.49
CA ARG A 122 -0.68 -4.83 -0.38
C ARG A 122 0.12 -5.44 0.77
N VAL A 123 -0.52 -5.70 1.91
CA VAL A 123 0.12 -6.33 3.08
C VAL A 123 0.67 -7.71 2.72
N PRO A 124 -0.12 -8.67 2.18
CA PRO A 124 0.41 -9.97 1.79
C PRO A 124 1.45 -9.88 0.67
N SER A 125 1.30 -8.96 -0.29
CA SER A 125 2.34 -8.74 -1.31
C SER A 125 3.67 -8.31 -0.71
N PHE A 126 3.65 -7.41 0.28
CA PHE A 126 4.88 -6.96 0.93
C PHE A 126 5.51 -8.08 1.77
N LEU A 127 4.68 -8.84 2.48
CA LEU A 127 5.15 -10.00 3.23
C LEU A 127 5.84 -11.01 2.31
N ALA A 128 5.31 -11.22 1.10
CA ALA A 128 5.96 -12.07 0.10
C ALA A 128 7.37 -11.60 -0.26
N ASP A 129 7.53 -10.31 -0.56
CA ASP A 129 8.84 -9.73 -0.87
C ASP A 129 9.81 -9.87 0.32
N SER A 130 9.31 -9.71 1.55
CA SER A 130 10.13 -9.87 2.76
C SER A 130 10.52 -11.33 3.03
N PHE A 131 9.61 -12.29 2.84
CA PHE A 131 9.93 -13.71 2.96
C PHE A 131 10.95 -14.15 1.91
N LEU A 132 10.82 -13.64 0.69
CA LEU A 132 11.76 -13.93 -0.39
C LEU A 132 13.17 -13.41 -0.07
N ALA A 133 13.29 -12.22 0.52
CA ALA A 133 14.57 -11.66 0.94
C ALA A 133 15.29 -12.51 2.00
N GLU A 134 14.56 -13.26 2.81
CA GLU A 134 15.10 -14.21 3.79
C GLU A 134 15.20 -15.65 3.26
N GLY A 135 14.95 -15.87 1.96
CA GLY A 135 15.00 -17.20 1.35
C GLY A 135 13.82 -18.12 1.70
N GLN A 136 12.78 -17.61 2.38
CA GLN A 136 11.59 -18.35 2.76
C GLN A 136 10.60 -18.44 1.59
N ARG A 137 10.97 -19.17 0.53
CA ARG A 137 10.22 -19.18 -0.75
C ARG A 137 8.78 -19.66 -0.62
N ASP A 138 8.53 -20.73 0.14
CA ASP A 138 7.17 -21.26 0.30
C ASP A 138 6.24 -20.27 1.00
N ALA A 139 6.76 -19.58 2.02
CA ALA A 139 6.03 -18.51 2.70
C ALA A 139 5.75 -17.34 1.76
N ALA A 140 6.70 -16.99 0.89
CA ALA A 140 6.52 -15.96 -0.12
C ALA A 140 5.41 -16.32 -1.14
N VAL A 141 5.40 -17.56 -1.63
CA VAL A 141 4.34 -18.08 -2.52
C VAL A 141 2.97 -18.00 -1.85
N ALA A 142 2.86 -18.50 -0.61
CA ALA A 142 1.62 -18.45 0.15
C ALA A 142 1.13 -17.01 0.36
N ALA A 143 2.03 -16.06 0.61
CA ALA A 143 1.69 -14.67 0.79
C ALA A 143 1.21 -13.99 -0.51
N LEU A 144 1.79 -14.30 -1.68
CA LEU A 144 1.29 -13.81 -2.97
C LEU A 144 -0.09 -14.37 -3.32
N LEU A 145 -0.35 -15.64 -3.01
CA LEU A 145 -1.67 -16.23 -3.22
C LEU A 145 -2.73 -15.49 -2.40
N ARG A 146 -2.46 -15.19 -1.13
CA ARG A 146 -3.35 -14.36 -0.30
C ARG A 146 -3.52 -12.95 -0.87
N ALA A 147 -2.46 -12.36 -1.44
CA ALA A 147 -2.54 -11.05 -2.08
C ALA A 147 -3.52 -11.07 -3.28
N LEU A 148 -3.45 -12.13 -4.10
CA LEU A 148 -4.36 -12.33 -5.24
C LEU A 148 -5.79 -12.63 -4.81
N GLU A 149 -5.99 -13.40 -3.74
CA GLU A 149 -7.32 -13.69 -3.17
C GLU A 149 -8.00 -12.43 -2.64
N ALA A 150 -7.23 -11.49 -2.10
CA ALA A 150 -7.74 -10.20 -1.61
C ALA A 150 -8.17 -9.24 -2.75
N ILE A 151 -7.79 -9.52 -4.00
CA ILE A 151 -8.22 -8.72 -5.14
C ILE A 151 -9.57 -9.26 -5.66
N PRO A 152 -10.62 -8.42 -5.74
CA PRO A 152 -11.92 -8.84 -6.28
C PRO A 152 -11.78 -9.45 -7.68
N SER A 153 -12.57 -10.49 -7.98
CA SER A 153 -12.52 -11.18 -9.28
C SER A 153 -12.70 -10.24 -10.48
N ALA A 154 -13.58 -9.24 -10.35
CA ALA A 154 -13.81 -8.20 -11.35
C ALA A 154 -12.59 -7.29 -11.62
N SER A 155 -11.56 -7.36 -10.77
CA SER A 155 -10.33 -6.56 -10.84
C SER A 155 -9.09 -7.39 -11.22
N ARG A 156 -9.25 -8.67 -11.61
CA ARG A 156 -8.11 -9.56 -11.92
C ARG A 156 -7.29 -9.15 -13.15
N SER A 157 -7.86 -8.36 -14.05
CA SER A 157 -7.16 -7.78 -15.19
C SER A 157 -6.53 -6.42 -14.89
N ARG A 158 -6.61 -5.93 -13.64
CA ARG A 158 -5.95 -4.67 -13.28
C ARG A 158 -4.44 -4.86 -13.18
N PRO A 159 -3.65 -3.81 -13.48
CA PRO A 159 -2.19 -3.88 -13.43
C PRO A 159 -1.65 -4.47 -12.13
N GLU A 160 -2.24 -4.14 -10.97
CA GLU A 160 -1.77 -4.63 -9.68
C GLU A 160 -1.92 -6.16 -9.53
N ALA A 161 -3.02 -6.73 -10.03
CA ALA A 161 -3.24 -8.17 -10.00
C ALA A 161 -2.27 -8.91 -10.94
N LEU A 162 -2.05 -8.33 -12.12
CA LEU A 162 -1.14 -8.88 -13.13
C LEU A 162 0.31 -8.80 -12.66
N GLU A 163 0.71 -7.75 -11.94
CA GLU A 163 2.02 -7.66 -11.30
C GLU A 163 2.24 -8.76 -10.24
N LEU A 164 1.24 -9.06 -9.42
CA LEU A 164 1.30 -10.13 -8.43
C LEU A 164 1.41 -11.51 -9.09
N ARG A 165 0.64 -11.75 -10.16
CA ARG A 165 0.74 -12.99 -10.95
C ARG A 165 2.13 -13.14 -11.57
N ALA A 166 2.70 -12.07 -12.13
CA ALA A 166 4.06 -12.08 -12.66
C ALA A 166 5.11 -12.43 -11.57
N LYS A 167 4.95 -11.87 -10.36
CA LYS A 167 5.81 -12.23 -9.22
C LYS A 167 5.65 -13.71 -8.85
N LEU A 168 4.42 -14.22 -8.79
CA LEU A 168 4.12 -15.61 -8.44
C LEU A 168 4.70 -16.58 -9.48
N ALA A 169 4.52 -16.29 -10.76
CA ALA A 169 5.09 -17.05 -11.86
C ALA A 169 6.62 -17.14 -11.77
N SER A 170 7.28 -16.01 -11.51
CA SER A 170 8.74 -15.96 -11.32
C SER A 170 9.21 -16.81 -10.15
N MET A 171 8.53 -16.75 -9.00
CA MET A 171 8.88 -17.59 -7.86
C MET A 171 8.66 -19.08 -8.13
N ARG A 172 7.54 -19.45 -8.74
CA ARG A 172 7.25 -20.85 -9.15
C ARG A 172 8.29 -21.37 -10.13
N PHE A 173 8.68 -20.56 -11.12
CA PHE A 173 9.76 -20.89 -12.05
C PHE A 173 11.07 -21.16 -11.30
N SER A 174 11.47 -20.28 -10.37
CA SER A 174 12.71 -20.44 -9.60
C SER A 174 12.71 -21.64 -8.64
N THR A 175 11.53 -22.17 -8.29
CA THR A 175 11.36 -23.33 -7.42
C THR A 175 11.15 -24.64 -8.19
N GLY A 176 11.17 -24.58 -9.52
CA GLY A 176 10.98 -25.75 -10.38
C GLY A 176 9.51 -26.14 -10.61
N ASP A 177 8.54 -25.38 -10.10
CA ASP A 177 7.11 -25.56 -10.40
C ASP A 177 6.78 -24.94 -11.77
N TYR A 178 7.39 -25.51 -12.80
CA TYR A 178 7.35 -25.02 -14.18
C TYR A 178 5.95 -25.04 -14.78
N VAL A 179 5.15 -26.07 -14.45
CA VAL A 179 3.77 -26.21 -14.96
C VAL A 179 2.90 -25.07 -14.44
N ARG A 180 2.92 -24.79 -13.13
CA ARG A 180 2.12 -23.69 -12.58
C ARG A 180 2.72 -22.33 -12.94
N ALA A 181 4.03 -22.22 -13.12
CA ALA A 181 4.64 -21.00 -13.63
C ALA A 181 4.13 -20.69 -15.06
N ALA A 182 4.14 -21.69 -15.95
CA ALA A 182 3.64 -21.54 -17.32
C ALA A 182 2.18 -21.07 -17.35
N SER A 183 1.32 -21.69 -16.54
CA SER A 183 -0.10 -21.31 -16.45
C SER A 183 -0.28 -19.84 -16.09
N GLU A 184 0.44 -19.33 -15.08
CA GLU A 184 0.35 -17.92 -14.68
C GLU A 184 0.92 -16.97 -15.76
N LEU A 185 1.98 -17.39 -16.47
CA LEU A 185 2.58 -16.60 -17.54
C LEU A 185 1.68 -16.53 -18.79
N LEU A 186 0.97 -17.60 -19.12
CA LEU A 186 0.03 -17.63 -20.24
C LEU A 186 -1.11 -16.63 -20.02
N GLU A 187 -1.66 -16.56 -18.81
CA GLU A 187 -2.67 -15.53 -18.48
C GLU A 187 -2.13 -14.10 -18.66
N LEU A 188 -0.84 -13.85 -18.41
CA LEU A 188 -0.24 -12.53 -18.63
C LEU A 188 -0.07 -12.18 -20.12
N MET A 189 0.00 -13.18 -21.00
CA MET A 189 0.18 -12.96 -22.44
C MET A 189 -1.07 -12.38 -23.11
N ASP A 190 -2.24 -12.58 -22.51
CA ASP A 190 -3.52 -12.01 -22.95
C ASP A 190 -3.64 -10.50 -22.65
N HIS A 191 -2.66 -9.92 -21.96
CA HIS A 191 -2.59 -8.51 -21.56
C HIS A 191 -1.39 -7.79 -22.21
N PRO A 192 -1.51 -7.38 -23.49
CA PRO A 192 -0.41 -6.81 -24.28
C PRO A 192 0.14 -5.49 -23.73
N GLU A 193 -0.63 -4.76 -22.93
CA GLU A 193 -0.29 -3.48 -22.33
C GLU A 193 0.70 -3.56 -21.16
N LEU A 194 0.98 -4.77 -20.66
CA LEU A 194 1.84 -4.94 -19.50
C LEU A 194 3.33 -4.73 -19.84
N PRO A 195 4.06 -3.87 -19.10
CA PRO A 195 5.52 -3.72 -19.25
C PRO A 195 6.32 -5.02 -19.08
N ARG A 196 5.73 -6.02 -18.42
CA ARG A 196 6.37 -7.30 -18.12
C ARG A 196 6.03 -8.41 -19.11
N ARG A 197 5.26 -8.15 -20.16
CA ARG A 197 4.95 -9.16 -21.18
C ARG A 197 6.19 -9.75 -21.84
N ASP A 198 7.17 -8.91 -22.17
CA ASP A 198 8.44 -9.37 -22.76
C ASP A 198 9.23 -10.28 -21.82
N ASN A 199 9.12 -10.07 -20.51
CA ASN A 199 9.73 -10.95 -19.52
C ASN A 199 8.96 -12.27 -19.42
N ALA A 200 7.62 -12.21 -19.43
CA ALA A 200 6.78 -13.40 -19.41
C ALA A 200 7.00 -14.28 -20.66
N ALA A 201 7.05 -13.67 -21.84
CA ALA A 201 7.34 -14.36 -23.10
C ALA A 201 8.74 -15.01 -23.07
N ARG A 202 9.77 -14.30 -22.59
CA ARG A 202 11.11 -14.87 -22.43
C ARG A 202 11.13 -16.07 -21.47
N MET A 203 10.42 -15.97 -20.35
CA MET A 203 10.31 -17.08 -19.39
C MET A 203 9.57 -18.29 -19.98
N LEU A 204 8.49 -18.08 -20.75
CA LEU A 204 7.79 -19.15 -21.45
C LEU A 204 8.68 -19.87 -22.48
N ILE A 205 9.51 -19.12 -23.22
CA ILE A 205 10.48 -19.71 -24.15
C ILE A 205 11.51 -20.56 -23.39
N GLN A 206 12.01 -20.08 -22.25
CA GLN A 206 12.94 -20.85 -21.41
C GLN A 206 12.29 -22.13 -20.87
N LEU A 207 11.02 -22.07 -20.44
CA LEU A 207 10.26 -23.23 -20.00
C LEU A 207 10.14 -24.29 -21.10
N TYR A 208 9.75 -23.87 -22.30
CA TYR A 208 9.62 -24.78 -23.44
C TYR A 208 10.96 -25.41 -23.84
N ALA A 209 12.06 -24.64 -23.77
CA ALA A 209 13.40 -25.18 -24.03
C ALA A 209 13.81 -26.25 -23.02
N VAL A 210 13.45 -26.10 -21.74
CA VAL A 210 13.72 -27.13 -20.72
C VAL A 210 12.95 -28.41 -21.03
N GLU A 211 11.65 -28.32 -21.33
CA GLU A 211 10.79 -29.48 -21.64
C GLU A 211 11.29 -30.27 -22.86
N VAL A 212 11.60 -29.57 -23.95
CA VAL A 212 12.15 -30.19 -25.17
C VAL A 212 13.49 -30.87 -24.92
N LEU A 213 14.34 -30.31 -24.05
CA LEU A 213 15.64 -30.91 -23.71
C LEU A 213 15.50 -32.11 -22.75
N THR A 214 14.50 -32.11 -21.88
CA THR A 214 14.27 -33.23 -20.95
C THR A 214 13.62 -34.44 -21.63
N ASP A 215 12.78 -34.24 -22.64
CA ASP A 215 12.14 -35.33 -23.39
C ASP A 215 13.07 -35.99 -24.42
N ALA A 216 14.23 -35.39 -24.69
CA ALA A 216 15.22 -35.88 -25.65
C ALA A 216 16.25 -36.87 -25.07
N HIS A 217 16.14 -37.23 -23.78
CA HIS A 217 17.06 -38.11 -23.05
C HIS A 217 16.33 -39.32 -22.45
#